data_AF-A0A2A7I060-F1
#
_entry.id   AF-A0A2A7I060-F1
#
_cell.length_a   1.000
_cell.length_b   1.000
_cell.length_c   1.000
_cell.angle_alpha   90.00
_cell.angle_beta   90.00
_cell.angle_gamma   90.00
#
_symmetry.space_group_name_H-M   'P 1'
#
loop_
_entity.id
_entity.type
_entity.pdbx_description
1 polymer ?
#
loop_
_entity_poly.entity_id
_entity_poly.type
_entity_poly.pdbx_seq_one_letter_code
_entity_poly.pdbx_strand_id
1 'polypeptide(L)'
;MMKKIPYKILAVSTFLTMTTTYAVTPVAAFASEIEQTNNGNMSLSANEEQMKKSLQDAVLFLKSMNEYSYLLINNPDVSFEGITINGYEDLPSKIGQDQKNARAHAVTWNTQVKKQLLDTLTGIIEYDKKFENHYETLVEAINTGNGDTLKKGITDLRGEIQQNQKSAKALIEELTNLNGNIGQDVRAFGSNKDLLQSILKSQGAAVEDDQKRLEDLLGQVNYQKDIESKGLDMVKIPFLPTLIAGGIMIGDARGKLGWLEPELAKLRQNVDYKITLNRVVGVAFHNISDMHSAIDNAITALTYMSTQWDDLDSQYTGVLGHIDKADQKADQNRYKFLIPNLNAAKDSWKTLRTDVVTLQEGIKIAEKKEQDFINQLRPSNVFYFYKKIHNAYTFEIKTGTNAPNASYKVMNLTKNTVHDMWSGGPNTNMWADWLSFNPKDEFAVVAVVDGKEYVVYKDKIENIMN
;
A
#
# COMPACT_ATOMS: atom_id res chain seq x y z
N MET A 1 32.67 -22.09 -41.06
CA MET A 1 32.68 -20.71 -41.61
C MET A 1 31.26 -20.17 -41.63
N MET A 2 31.10 -18.94 -41.13
CA MET A 2 29.85 -18.23 -40.82
C MET A 2 28.89 -18.01 -41.99
N LYS A 3 27.59 -17.87 -41.68
CA LYS A 3 26.74 -16.70 -42.01
C LYS A 3 25.37 -16.85 -41.32
N LYS A 4 25.18 -16.21 -40.15
CA LYS A 4 24.37 -15.00 -39.92
C LYS A 4 22.91 -15.11 -40.40
N ILE A 5 22.00 -15.28 -39.45
CA ILE A 5 20.55 -15.02 -39.58
C ILE A 5 20.33 -13.51 -39.41
N PRO A 6 19.62 -12.83 -40.31
CA PRO A 6 19.03 -11.52 -40.02
C PRO A 6 17.52 -11.66 -39.80
N TYR A 7 17.08 -11.31 -38.59
CA TYR A 7 15.70 -10.98 -38.27
C TYR A 7 15.24 -9.76 -39.10
N LYS A 8 14.15 -9.91 -39.83
CA LYS A 8 13.28 -8.80 -40.23
C LYS A 8 11.84 -9.22 -39.94
N ILE A 9 11.33 -8.75 -38.80
CA ILE A 9 9.91 -8.82 -38.47
C ILE A 9 9.20 -7.81 -39.36
N LEU A 10 8.20 -8.31 -40.07
CA LEU A 10 7.27 -7.59 -40.92
C LEU A 10 5.99 -7.32 -40.12
N ALA A 11 5.35 -6.20 -40.48
CA ALA A 11 3.93 -5.88 -40.30
C ALA A 11 3.47 -5.27 -38.95
N VAL A 12 3.34 -3.94 -38.94
CA VAL A 12 2.19 -3.28 -38.33
C VAL A 12 1.51 -2.48 -39.43
N SER A 13 0.34 -2.94 -39.83
CA SER A 13 -0.52 -2.32 -40.82
C SER A 13 -1.91 -2.18 -40.22
N THR A 14 -2.31 -0.94 -39.95
CA THR A 14 -3.71 -0.52 -40.03
C THR A 14 -3.76 0.99 -40.30
N PHE A 15 -3.55 1.34 -41.57
CA PHE A 15 -4.01 2.62 -42.11
C PHE A 15 -5.54 2.54 -42.21
N LEU A 16 -6.24 3.45 -41.54
CA LEU A 16 -7.68 3.61 -41.74
C LEU A 16 -7.88 4.36 -43.06
N THR A 17 -8.23 3.61 -44.11
CA THR A 17 -8.63 4.17 -45.41
C THR A 17 -10.12 4.47 -45.36
N MET A 18 -10.50 5.75 -45.30
CA MET A 18 -11.84 6.20 -45.66
C MET A 18 -11.73 7.14 -46.87
N THR A 19 -12.08 6.61 -48.03
CA THR A 19 -12.25 7.37 -49.27
C THR A 19 -13.68 7.90 -49.35
N THR A 20 -13.86 9.20 -49.12
CA THR A 20 -15.00 9.94 -49.69
C THR A 20 -14.45 11.20 -50.35
N THR A 21 -14.59 11.26 -51.67
CA THR A 21 -14.26 12.41 -52.51
C THR A 21 -15.21 13.57 -52.19
N TYR A 22 -14.79 14.47 -51.31
CA TYR A 22 -15.30 15.83 -51.20
C TYR A 22 -14.11 16.77 -51.04
N ALA A 23 -14.18 17.94 -51.69
CA ALA A 23 -13.11 18.94 -51.78
C ALA A 23 -12.37 19.10 -50.44
N VAL A 24 -11.07 18.77 -50.47
CA VAL A 24 -10.17 18.90 -49.32
C VAL A 24 -10.23 20.35 -48.87
N THR A 25 -10.81 20.58 -47.70
CA THR A 25 -10.82 21.89 -47.07
C THR A 25 -9.39 22.30 -46.74
N PRO A 26 -9.09 23.61 -46.71
CA PRO A 26 -7.75 24.10 -46.39
C PRO A 26 -7.19 23.53 -45.07
N VAL A 27 -8.08 23.18 -44.13
CA VAL A 27 -7.75 22.67 -42.79
C VAL A 27 -6.91 21.39 -42.82
N ALA A 28 -7.18 20.45 -43.73
CA ALA A 28 -6.42 19.20 -43.81
C ALA A 28 -5.01 19.41 -44.40
N ALA A 29 -4.89 20.29 -45.40
CA ALA A 29 -3.60 20.72 -45.93
C ALA A 29 -2.81 21.52 -44.87
N PHE A 30 -3.48 22.38 -44.09
CA PHE A 30 -2.88 23.14 -43.00
C PHE A 30 -2.38 22.28 -41.84
N ALA A 31 -3.14 21.24 -41.45
CA ALA A 31 -2.69 20.28 -40.45
C ALA A 31 -1.40 19.56 -40.91
N SER A 32 -1.33 19.14 -42.18
CA SER A 32 -0.14 18.50 -42.74
C SER A 32 1.09 19.42 -42.86
N GLU A 33 0.93 20.71 -43.15
CA GLU A 33 2.06 21.67 -43.20
C GLU A 33 2.63 22.01 -41.82
N ILE A 34 1.78 22.06 -40.79
CA ILE A 34 2.20 22.31 -39.41
C ILE A 34 2.90 21.08 -38.82
N GLU A 35 2.43 19.88 -39.13
CA GLU A 35 3.08 18.61 -38.76
C GLU A 35 4.44 18.42 -39.46
N GLN A 36 4.59 18.85 -40.73
CA GLN A 36 5.83 18.69 -41.49
C GLN A 36 6.99 19.60 -41.04
N THR A 37 6.73 20.66 -40.26
CA THR A 37 7.75 21.67 -39.88
C THR A 37 8.18 21.63 -38.41
N ASN A 38 7.65 20.70 -37.60
CA ASN A 38 8.05 20.47 -36.20
C ASN A 38 7.78 19.01 -35.80
N ASN A 39 8.82 18.25 -35.43
CA ASN A 39 8.75 16.85 -34.96
C ASN A 39 8.16 16.67 -33.54
N GLY A 40 7.46 17.67 -32.99
CA GLY A 40 7.00 17.66 -31.59
C GLY A 40 5.58 17.07 -31.44
N ASN A 41 5.42 16.10 -30.53
CA ASN A 41 4.10 15.61 -30.12
C ASN A 41 3.28 16.78 -29.52
N MET A 42 2.07 17.03 -30.06
CA MET A 42 1.16 18.11 -29.62
C MET A 42 0.03 17.62 -28.71
N SER A 43 0.14 16.42 -28.14
CA SER A 43 -0.85 15.88 -27.22
C SER A 43 -1.01 16.77 -25.99
N LEU A 44 -2.25 17.01 -25.59
CA LEU A 44 -2.59 17.61 -24.29
C LEU A 44 -3.03 16.54 -23.26
N SER A 45 -3.14 15.29 -23.71
CA SER A 45 -3.52 14.13 -22.91
C SER A 45 -2.29 13.42 -22.36
N ALA A 46 -2.44 12.83 -21.18
CA ALA A 46 -1.50 11.83 -20.73
C ALA A 46 -1.65 10.52 -21.52
N ASN A 47 -0.66 9.63 -21.42
CA ASN A 47 -0.81 8.24 -21.83
C ASN A 47 -1.72 7.52 -20.82
N GLU A 48 -3.01 7.46 -21.14
CA GLU A 48 -4.05 6.98 -20.23
C GLU A 48 -3.83 5.54 -19.76
N GLU A 49 -3.46 4.63 -20.66
CA GLU A 49 -3.28 3.21 -20.32
C GLU A 49 -2.14 3.02 -19.32
N GLN A 50 -1.00 3.66 -19.57
CA GLN A 50 0.19 3.52 -18.72
C GLN A 50 0.02 4.28 -17.40
N MET A 51 -0.64 5.45 -17.42
CA MET A 51 -1.01 6.16 -16.20
C MET A 51 -1.98 5.35 -15.34
N LYS A 52 -3.02 4.77 -15.94
CA LYS A 52 -3.98 3.90 -15.24
C LYS A 52 -3.29 2.72 -14.58
N LYS A 53 -2.35 2.07 -15.27
CA LYS A 53 -1.55 0.98 -14.69
C LYS A 53 -0.71 1.47 -13.52
N SER A 54 -0.02 2.60 -13.67
CA SER A 54 0.82 3.18 -12.61
C SER A 54 0.00 3.56 -11.37
N LEU A 55 -1.23 4.04 -11.57
CA LEU A 55 -2.18 4.33 -10.49
C LEU A 55 -2.62 3.06 -9.75
N GLN A 56 -2.89 1.98 -10.49
CA GLN A 56 -3.19 0.68 -9.89
C GLN A 56 -2.00 0.18 -9.06
N ASP A 57 -0.81 0.17 -9.63
CA ASP A 57 0.42 -0.27 -8.95
C ASP A 57 0.69 0.56 -7.67
N ALA A 58 0.54 1.89 -7.74
CA ALA A 58 0.73 2.78 -6.59
C ALA A 58 -0.26 2.49 -5.45
N VAL A 59 -1.49 2.13 -5.77
CA VAL A 59 -2.53 1.83 -4.77
C VAL A 59 -2.33 0.45 -4.15
N LEU A 60 -1.88 -0.52 -4.94
CA LEU A 60 -1.50 -1.83 -4.43
C LEU A 60 -0.30 -1.74 -3.50
N PHE A 61 0.69 -0.94 -3.88
CA PHE A 61 1.82 -0.60 -3.03
C PHE A 61 1.35 0.02 -1.69
N LEU A 62 0.52 1.06 -1.73
CA LEU A 62 -0.04 1.70 -0.53
C LEU A 62 -0.73 0.69 0.39
N LYS A 63 -1.52 -0.22 -0.17
CA LYS A 63 -2.22 -1.24 0.61
C LYS A 63 -1.25 -2.21 1.26
N SER A 64 -0.33 -2.80 0.49
CA SER A 64 0.68 -3.73 1.03
C SER A 64 1.51 -3.08 2.13
N MET A 65 1.95 -1.84 1.94
CA MET A 65 2.71 -1.11 2.96
C MET A 65 1.92 -0.83 4.24
N ASN A 66 0.62 -0.52 4.14
CA ASN A 66 -0.24 -0.40 5.32
C ASN A 66 -0.35 -1.73 6.07
N GLU A 67 -0.48 -2.85 5.36
CA GLU A 67 -0.55 -4.18 5.95
C GLU A 67 0.76 -4.53 6.67
N TYR A 68 1.92 -4.38 6.01
CA TYR A 68 3.22 -4.65 6.62
C TYR A 68 3.51 -3.75 7.82
N SER A 69 3.18 -2.46 7.70
CA SER A 69 3.32 -1.50 8.79
C SER A 69 2.47 -1.89 9.99
N TYR A 70 1.20 -2.26 9.76
CA TYR A 70 0.31 -2.75 10.81
C TYR A 70 0.91 -3.97 11.51
N LEU A 71 1.39 -4.96 10.75
CA LEU A 71 1.97 -6.18 11.32
C LEU A 71 3.24 -5.90 12.11
N LEU A 72 4.13 -5.04 11.64
CA LEU A 72 5.36 -4.67 12.37
C LEU A 72 5.07 -3.97 13.70
N ILE A 73 4.11 -3.05 13.70
CA ILE A 73 3.75 -2.26 14.88
C ILE A 73 3.05 -3.12 15.93
N ASN A 74 2.13 -4.01 15.50
CA ASN A 74 1.24 -4.69 16.43
C ASN A 74 1.72 -6.08 16.85
N ASN A 75 2.67 -6.70 16.13
CA ASN A 75 3.23 -7.99 16.55
C ASN A 75 3.99 -7.89 17.89
N PRO A 76 4.07 -9.00 18.67
CA PRO A 76 4.73 -9.02 19.97
C PRO A 76 6.19 -8.56 19.94
N ASP A 77 6.66 -8.01 21.06
CA ASP A 77 8.08 -7.74 21.27
C ASP A 77 8.86 -9.06 21.32
N VAL A 78 10.07 -9.06 20.75
CA VAL A 78 10.98 -10.19 20.92
C VAL A 78 11.34 -10.37 22.39
N SER A 79 11.21 -11.60 22.90
CA SER A 79 11.59 -11.96 24.26
C SER A 79 12.55 -13.15 24.24
N PHE A 80 13.68 -12.97 24.93
CA PHE A 80 14.70 -14.01 25.14
C PHE A 80 14.59 -14.66 26.52
N GLU A 81 13.48 -14.43 27.23
CA GLU A 81 13.26 -15.04 28.54
C GLU A 81 13.28 -16.57 28.42
N GLY A 82 14.09 -17.22 29.25
CA GLY A 82 14.30 -18.66 29.22
C GLY A 82 15.15 -19.19 28.06
N ILE A 83 15.62 -18.35 27.14
CA ILE A 83 16.42 -18.77 25.97
C ILE A 83 17.91 -18.72 26.31
N THR A 84 18.61 -19.85 26.12
CA THR A 84 20.07 -19.88 26.17
C THR A 84 20.64 -19.42 24.82
N ILE A 85 21.66 -18.57 24.81
CA ILE A 85 22.20 -17.96 23.56
C ILE A 85 23.64 -18.43 23.26
N ASN A 86 24.10 -19.53 23.88
CA ASN A 86 25.34 -20.23 23.52
C ASN A 86 26.59 -19.33 23.33
N GLY A 87 26.77 -18.31 24.16
CA GLY A 87 27.92 -17.40 24.12
C GLY A 87 27.79 -16.17 23.21
N TYR A 88 26.64 -15.97 22.54
CA TYR A 88 26.36 -14.78 21.74
C TYR A 88 25.59 -13.71 22.53
N GLU A 89 26.17 -13.25 23.65
CA GLU A 89 25.50 -12.41 24.64
C GLU A 89 24.90 -11.10 24.08
N ASP A 90 25.42 -10.62 22.94
CA ASP A 90 24.95 -9.41 22.27
C ASP A 90 23.74 -9.64 21.34
N LEU A 91 23.50 -10.88 20.89
CA LEU A 91 22.44 -11.22 19.93
C LEU A 91 21.03 -10.80 20.39
N PRO A 92 20.61 -10.98 21.66
CA PRO A 92 19.30 -10.54 22.12
C PRO A 92 19.09 -9.03 21.94
N SER A 93 20.12 -8.25 22.28
CA SER A 93 20.07 -6.79 22.15
C SER A 93 20.03 -6.35 20.69
N LYS A 94 20.77 -7.04 19.81
CA LYS A 94 20.76 -6.79 18.36
C LYS A 94 19.40 -7.07 17.74
N ILE A 95 18.82 -8.24 17.98
CA ILE A 95 17.48 -8.60 17.45
C ILE A 95 16.39 -7.67 18.02
N GLY A 96 16.49 -7.31 19.30
CA GLY A 96 15.61 -6.30 19.90
C GLY A 96 15.72 -4.94 19.22
N GLN A 97 16.94 -4.54 18.79
CA GLN A 97 17.14 -3.31 18.03
C GLN A 97 16.67 -3.43 16.58
N ASP A 98 16.88 -4.57 15.93
CA ASP A 98 16.40 -4.83 14.57
C ASP A 98 14.87 -4.68 14.48
N GLN A 99 14.14 -5.26 15.44
CA GLN A 99 12.69 -5.10 15.52
C GLN A 99 12.27 -3.63 15.75
N LYS A 100 12.99 -2.89 16.59
CA LYS A 100 12.74 -1.45 16.82
C LYS A 100 12.98 -0.63 15.55
N ASN A 101 14.05 -0.92 14.81
CA ASN A 101 14.34 -0.26 13.53
C ASN A 101 13.22 -0.54 12.52
N ALA A 102 12.79 -1.80 12.38
CA ALA A 102 11.69 -2.16 11.50
C ALA A 102 10.39 -1.41 11.83
N ARG A 103 10.07 -1.27 13.13
CA ARG A 103 8.91 -0.46 13.58
C ARG A 103 9.08 1.03 13.30
N ALA A 104 10.29 1.57 13.46
CA ALA A 104 10.56 2.98 13.13
C ALA A 104 10.34 3.26 11.63
N HIS A 105 10.72 2.33 10.75
CA HIS A 105 10.44 2.42 9.31
C HIS A 105 8.95 2.36 9.01
N ALA A 106 8.21 1.46 9.67
CA ALA A 106 6.74 1.39 9.58
C ALA A 106 6.05 2.70 10.01
N VAL A 107 6.55 3.36 11.06
CA VAL A 107 6.06 4.67 11.50
C VAL A 107 6.41 5.77 10.50
N THR A 108 7.60 5.74 9.92
CA THR A 108 8.03 6.70 8.88
C THR A 108 7.12 6.60 7.65
N TRP A 109 6.81 5.37 7.22
CA TRP A 109 5.80 5.12 6.19
C TRP A 109 4.45 5.77 6.55
N ASN A 110 3.90 5.45 7.72
CA ASN A 110 2.56 5.89 8.13
C ASN A 110 2.42 7.41 8.25
N THR A 111 3.47 8.08 8.71
CA THR A 111 3.41 9.49 9.10
C THR A 111 3.92 10.45 8.03
N GLN A 112 4.76 9.98 7.10
CA GLN A 112 5.41 10.84 6.11
C GLN A 112 5.13 10.35 4.68
N VAL A 113 5.68 9.19 4.31
CA VAL A 113 5.69 8.73 2.90
C VAL A 113 4.27 8.44 2.38
N LYS A 114 3.40 7.84 3.20
CA LYS A 114 1.99 7.60 2.86
C LYS A 114 1.28 8.89 2.45
N LYS A 115 1.51 9.98 3.19
CA LYS A 115 0.91 11.28 2.90
C LYS A 115 1.42 11.84 1.57
N GLN A 116 2.74 11.83 1.36
CA GLN A 116 3.35 12.31 0.12
C GLN A 116 2.83 11.57 -1.12
N LEU A 117 2.62 10.25 -1.01
CA LEU A 117 2.02 9.44 -2.06
C LEU A 117 0.58 9.92 -2.37
N LEU A 118 -0.26 10.06 -1.33
CA LEU A 118 -1.65 10.50 -1.50
C LEU A 118 -1.75 11.93 -2.07
N ASP A 119 -0.86 12.83 -1.63
CA ASP A 119 -0.77 14.20 -2.15
C ASP A 119 -0.37 14.21 -3.64
N THR A 120 0.59 13.37 -4.03
CA THR A 120 1.00 13.20 -5.43
C THR A 120 -0.14 12.69 -6.32
N LEU A 121 -0.93 11.72 -5.82
CA LEU A 121 -2.12 11.23 -6.53
C LEU A 121 -3.20 12.32 -6.65
N THR A 122 -3.36 13.14 -5.61
CA THR A 122 -4.32 14.26 -5.59
C THR A 122 -3.99 15.32 -6.64
N GLY A 123 -2.71 15.49 -6.98
CA GLY A 123 -2.28 16.38 -8.07
C GLY A 123 -2.90 16.08 -9.44
N ILE A 124 -3.28 14.83 -9.72
CA ILE A 124 -4.02 14.45 -10.95
C ILE A 124 -5.44 15.00 -10.93
N ILE A 125 -6.11 14.94 -9.76
CA ILE A 125 -7.46 15.47 -9.56
C ILE A 125 -7.45 16.99 -9.71
N GLU A 126 -6.47 17.65 -9.11
CA GLU A 126 -6.30 19.11 -9.18
C GLU A 126 -6.00 19.58 -10.59
N TYR A 127 -5.15 18.83 -11.31
CA TYR A 127 -4.86 19.09 -12.71
C TYR A 127 -6.09 19.00 -13.61
N ASP A 128 -6.85 17.90 -13.53
CA ASP A 128 -8.09 17.73 -14.30
C ASP A 128 -9.07 18.87 -14.03
N LYS A 129 -9.28 19.21 -12.75
CA LYS A 129 -10.16 20.34 -12.39
C LYS A 129 -9.70 21.65 -13.01
N LYS A 130 -8.39 21.91 -13.04
CA LYS A 130 -7.83 23.10 -13.70
C LYS A 130 -8.05 23.05 -15.22
N PHE A 131 -7.84 21.89 -15.83
CA PHE A 131 -8.11 21.66 -17.25
C PHE A 131 -9.60 21.92 -17.60
N GLU A 132 -10.53 21.34 -16.83
CA GLU A 132 -11.98 21.55 -16.99
C GLU A 132 -12.34 23.04 -16.91
N ASN A 133 -11.77 23.77 -15.94
CA ASN A 133 -12.02 25.21 -15.78
C ASN A 133 -11.52 26.07 -16.95
N HIS A 134 -10.43 25.65 -17.62
CA HIS A 134 -9.89 26.37 -18.77
C HIS A 134 -10.55 25.95 -20.10
N TYR A 135 -11.21 24.79 -20.15
CA TYR A 135 -11.64 24.17 -21.40
C TYR A 135 -12.54 25.07 -22.27
N GLU A 136 -13.63 25.62 -21.71
CA GLU A 136 -14.57 26.45 -22.49
C GLU A 136 -13.90 27.73 -23.00
N THR A 137 -13.09 28.38 -22.15
CA THR A 137 -12.33 29.57 -22.52
C THR A 137 -11.31 29.29 -23.62
N LEU A 138 -10.63 28.13 -23.59
CA LEU A 138 -9.69 27.71 -24.63
C LEU A 138 -10.42 27.43 -25.96
N VAL A 139 -11.59 26.77 -25.91
CA VAL A 139 -12.41 26.53 -27.11
C VAL A 139 -12.91 27.84 -27.72
N GLU A 140 -13.39 28.77 -26.90
CA GLU A 140 -13.81 30.09 -27.35
C GLU A 140 -12.65 30.88 -27.97
N ALA A 141 -11.46 30.85 -27.33
CA ALA A 141 -10.27 31.51 -27.85
C ALA A 141 -9.81 30.94 -29.20
N ILE A 142 -9.94 29.62 -29.42
CA ILE A 142 -9.71 29.01 -30.74
C ILE A 142 -10.71 29.57 -31.77
N ASN A 143 -12.00 29.57 -31.44
CA ASN A 143 -13.06 29.96 -32.37
C ASN A 143 -13.02 31.45 -32.73
N THR A 144 -12.55 32.30 -31.81
CA THR A 144 -12.42 33.76 -32.00
C THR A 144 -11.05 34.19 -32.50
N GLY A 145 -10.09 33.27 -32.65
CA GLY A 145 -8.74 33.59 -33.09
C GLY A 145 -7.91 34.35 -32.04
N ASN A 146 -8.21 34.20 -30.76
CA ASN A 146 -7.55 34.88 -29.64
C ASN A 146 -6.32 34.10 -29.14
N GLY A 147 -5.17 34.31 -29.79
CA GLY A 147 -3.90 33.65 -29.45
C GLY A 147 -3.40 33.96 -28.03
N ASP A 148 -3.58 35.19 -27.53
CA ASP A 148 -3.12 35.59 -26.19
C ASP A 148 -3.81 34.77 -25.09
N THR A 149 -5.13 34.59 -25.20
CA THR A 149 -5.90 33.76 -24.27
C THR A 149 -5.46 32.29 -24.34
N LEU A 150 -5.17 31.76 -25.53
CA LEU A 150 -4.66 30.39 -25.69
C LEU A 150 -3.30 30.22 -25.01
N LYS A 151 -2.35 31.12 -25.27
CA LYS A 151 -1.01 31.06 -24.66
C LYS A 151 -1.11 31.12 -23.14
N LYS A 152 -1.94 32.03 -22.62
CA LYS A 152 -2.15 32.15 -21.17
C LYS A 152 -2.70 30.86 -20.57
N GLY A 153 -3.79 30.32 -21.13
CA GLY A 153 -4.39 29.09 -20.60
C GLY A 153 -3.47 27.87 -20.69
N ILE A 154 -2.75 27.70 -21.80
CA ILE A 154 -1.75 26.61 -21.93
C ILE A 154 -0.58 26.80 -20.96
N THR A 155 -0.13 28.05 -20.74
CA THR A 155 0.92 28.35 -19.75
C THR A 155 0.47 28.06 -18.32
N ASP A 156 -0.77 28.42 -17.97
CA ASP A 156 -1.35 28.18 -16.64
C ASP A 156 -1.47 26.67 -16.34
N LEU A 157 -1.89 25.88 -17.34
CA LEU A 157 -1.94 24.41 -17.24
C LEU A 157 -0.54 23.81 -17.14
N ARG A 158 0.41 24.30 -17.93
CA ARG A 158 1.82 23.87 -17.87
C ARG A 158 2.44 24.14 -16.49
N GLY A 159 2.11 25.26 -15.85
CA GLY A 159 2.56 25.53 -14.48
C GLY A 159 2.11 24.47 -13.47
N GLU A 160 0.93 23.89 -13.67
CA GLU A 160 0.40 22.79 -12.84
C GLU A 160 1.13 21.47 -13.13
N ILE A 161 1.41 21.17 -14.40
CA ILE A 161 2.25 20.03 -14.81
C ILE A 161 3.61 20.08 -14.10
N GLN A 162 4.25 21.25 -14.08
CA GLN A 162 5.54 21.44 -13.40
C GLN A 162 5.46 21.29 -11.89
N GLN A 163 4.32 21.62 -11.28
CA GLN A 163 4.12 21.38 -9.85
C GLN A 163 3.96 19.89 -9.55
N ASN A 164 3.15 19.18 -10.34
CA ASN A 164 2.99 17.73 -10.23
C ASN A 164 4.29 16.96 -10.50
N GLN A 165 5.09 17.44 -11.44
CA GLN A 165 6.44 16.94 -11.70
C GLN A 165 7.32 17.02 -10.44
N LYS A 166 7.36 18.16 -9.75
CA LYS A 166 8.12 18.34 -8.51
C LYS A 166 7.63 17.40 -7.41
N SER A 167 6.32 17.28 -7.23
CA SER A 167 5.71 16.39 -6.25
C SER A 167 6.09 14.92 -6.50
N ALA A 168 6.03 14.47 -7.76
CA ALA A 168 6.40 13.11 -8.16
C ALA A 168 7.90 12.83 -7.92
N LYS A 169 8.79 13.77 -8.27
CA LYS A 169 10.23 13.65 -8.04
C LYS A 169 10.56 13.59 -6.54
N ALA A 170 9.93 14.44 -5.73
CA ALA A 170 10.09 14.42 -4.27
C ALA A 170 9.61 13.08 -3.66
N LEU A 171 8.48 12.54 -4.13
CA LEU A 171 8.01 11.23 -3.69
C LEU A 171 9.01 10.11 -4.01
N ILE A 172 9.59 10.10 -5.22
CA ILE A 172 10.59 9.10 -5.61
C ILE A 172 11.85 9.21 -4.73
N GLU A 173 12.28 10.43 -4.41
CA GLU A 173 13.43 10.66 -3.52
C GLU A 173 13.16 10.14 -2.10
N GLU A 174 12.00 10.46 -1.52
CA GLU A 174 11.59 9.96 -0.19
C GLU A 174 11.51 8.43 -0.15
N LEU A 175 10.94 7.82 -1.19
CA LEU A 175 10.88 6.35 -1.31
C LEU A 175 12.29 5.76 -1.44
N THR A 176 13.17 6.37 -2.22
CA THR A 176 14.56 5.92 -2.40
C THR A 176 15.33 5.98 -1.08
N ASN A 177 15.16 7.07 -0.32
CA ASN A 177 15.78 7.24 0.99
C ASN A 177 15.27 6.21 2.00
N LEU A 178 13.95 6.02 2.08
CA LEU A 178 13.35 5.01 2.94
C LEU A 178 13.85 3.61 2.56
N ASN A 179 13.87 3.28 1.27
CA ASN A 179 14.35 1.98 0.77
C ASN A 179 15.82 1.73 1.15
N GLY A 180 16.68 2.74 0.95
CA GLY A 180 18.11 2.66 1.28
C GLY A 180 18.34 2.39 2.77
N ASN A 181 17.59 3.07 3.64
CA ASN A 181 17.66 2.88 5.09
C ASN A 181 17.17 1.48 5.50
N ILE A 182 16.01 1.06 4.99
CA ILE A 182 15.47 -0.28 5.25
C ILE A 182 16.46 -1.35 4.76
N GLY A 183 17.04 -1.19 3.57
CA GLY A 183 17.96 -2.18 2.99
C GLY A 183 19.21 -2.43 3.83
N GLN A 184 19.72 -1.41 4.54
CA GLN A 184 20.82 -1.58 5.48
C GLN A 184 20.39 -2.41 6.69
N ASP A 185 19.25 -2.08 7.29
CA ASP A 185 18.73 -2.76 8.47
C ASP A 185 18.30 -4.20 8.16
N VAL A 186 17.69 -4.47 6.99
CA VAL A 186 17.29 -5.81 6.57
C VAL A 186 18.50 -6.76 6.46
N ARG A 187 19.65 -6.29 5.95
CA ARG A 187 20.85 -7.13 5.86
C ARG A 187 21.41 -7.50 7.24
N ALA A 188 21.43 -6.53 8.16
CA ALA A 188 21.85 -6.77 9.54
C ALA A 188 20.88 -7.74 10.24
N PHE A 189 19.58 -7.48 10.10
CA PHE A 189 18.54 -8.29 10.72
C PHE A 189 18.54 -9.73 10.18
N GLY A 190 18.70 -9.92 8.86
CA GLY A 190 18.80 -11.24 8.25
C GLY A 190 19.96 -12.06 8.82
N SER A 191 21.13 -11.43 8.97
CA SER A 191 22.30 -12.08 9.57
C SER A 191 22.06 -12.49 11.03
N ASN A 192 21.40 -11.62 11.82
CA ASN A 192 21.06 -11.91 13.21
C ASN A 192 19.97 -13.00 13.33
N LYS A 193 18.95 -12.97 12.45
CA LYS A 193 17.91 -14.00 12.35
C LYS A 193 18.52 -15.37 12.06
N ASP A 194 19.40 -15.47 11.05
CA ASP A 194 20.01 -16.74 10.66
C ASP A 194 20.89 -17.33 11.76
N LEU A 195 21.61 -16.46 12.49
CA LEU A 195 22.38 -16.85 13.67
C LEU A 195 21.47 -17.37 14.79
N LEU A 196 20.37 -16.66 15.09
CA LEU A 196 19.38 -17.12 16.07
C LEU A 196 18.83 -18.49 15.68
N GLN A 197 18.40 -18.66 14.43
CA GLN A 197 17.86 -19.92 13.94
C GLN A 197 18.87 -21.07 14.11
N SER A 198 20.14 -20.82 13.79
CA SER A 198 21.23 -21.80 13.98
C SER A 198 21.44 -22.19 15.44
N ILE A 199 21.38 -21.22 16.37
CA ILE A 199 21.48 -21.46 17.81
C ILE A 199 20.30 -22.31 18.28
N LEU A 200 19.06 -21.94 17.92
CA LEU A 200 17.87 -22.68 18.34
C LEU A 200 17.85 -24.10 17.77
N LYS A 201 18.27 -24.28 16.52
CA LYS A 201 18.47 -25.60 15.89
C LYS A 201 19.48 -26.45 16.67
N SER A 202 20.62 -25.88 17.05
CA SER A 202 21.64 -26.61 17.84
C SER A 202 21.14 -27.08 19.21
N GLN A 203 20.07 -26.45 19.72
CA GLN A 203 19.40 -26.81 20.96
C GLN A 203 18.22 -27.77 20.78
N GLY A 204 18.10 -28.39 19.60
CA GLY A 204 17.09 -29.40 19.29
C GLY A 204 15.70 -28.86 18.95
N ALA A 205 15.53 -27.54 18.75
CA ALA A 205 14.25 -26.99 18.31
C ALA A 205 14.03 -27.30 16.82
N ALA A 206 12.82 -27.70 16.45
CA ALA A 206 12.42 -28.00 15.06
C ALA A 206 12.16 -26.72 14.23
N VAL A 207 13.05 -25.73 14.35
CA VAL A 207 12.88 -24.39 13.76
C VAL A 207 12.90 -24.39 12.23
N GLU A 208 13.57 -25.34 11.58
CA GLU A 208 13.67 -25.34 10.11
C GLU A 208 12.34 -25.65 9.42
N ASP A 209 11.67 -26.73 9.84
CA ASP A 209 10.38 -27.13 9.28
C ASP A 209 9.29 -26.09 9.60
N ASP A 210 9.34 -25.50 10.79
CA ASP A 210 8.42 -24.45 11.21
C ASP A 210 8.62 -23.14 10.44
N GLN A 211 9.89 -22.70 10.30
CA GLN A 211 10.25 -21.52 9.52
C GLN A 211 9.80 -21.68 8.07
N LYS A 212 10.04 -22.85 7.47
CA LYS A 212 9.61 -23.12 6.10
C LYS A 212 8.09 -23.04 5.97
N ARG A 213 7.33 -23.62 6.91
CA ARG A 213 5.86 -23.53 6.90
C ARG A 213 5.38 -22.08 6.98
N LEU A 214 6.00 -21.29 7.84
CA LEU A 214 5.68 -19.88 7.99
C LEU A 214 6.00 -19.09 6.70
N GLU A 215 7.19 -19.26 6.13
CA GLU A 215 7.61 -18.58 4.91
C GLU A 215 6.75 -18.99 3.70
N ASP A 216 6.42 -20.28 3.55
CA ASP A 216 5.53 -20.78 2.51
C ASP A 216 4.13 -20.17 2.63
N LEU A 217 3.61 -20.03 3.86
CA LEU A 217 2.30 -19.40 4.11
C LEU A 217 2.33 -17.90 3.78
N LEU A 218 3.35 -17.17 4.25
CA LEU A 218 3.49 -15.74 3.98
C LEU A 218 3.66 -15.47 2.47
N GLY A 219 4.41 -16.34 1.77
CA GLY A 219 4.55 -16.31 0.31
C GLY A 219 3.22 -16.54 -0.42
N GLN A 220 2.42 -17.51 0.02
CA GLN A 220 1.09 -17.79 -0.54
C GLN A 220 0.11 -16.63 -0.32
N VAL A 221 0.15 -16.00 0.87
CA VAL A 221 -0.61 -14.79 1.17
C VAL A 221 -0.24 -13.65 0.21
N ASN A 222 1.06 -13.42 -0.01
CA ASN A 222 1.53 -12.39 -0.94
C ASN A 222 1.15 -12.69 -2.40
N TYR A 223 1.29 -13.94 -2.84
CA TYR A 223 0.87 -14.36 -4.19
C TYR A 223 -0.63 -14.13 -4.42
N GLN A 224 -1.46 -14.46 -3.42
CA GLN A 224 -2.90 -14.26 -3.55
C GLN A 224 -3.26 -12.77 -3.62
N LYS A 225 -2.56 -11.91 -2.85
CA LYS A 225 -2.72 -10.46 -2.95
C LYS A 225 -2.43 -9.94 -4.36
N ASP A 226 -1.39 -10.47 -5.01
CA ASP A 226 -1.05 -10.10 -6.40
C ASP A 226 -2.14 -10.52 -7.40
N ILE A 227 -2.71 -11.72 -7.28
CA ILE A 227 -3.81 -12.15 -8.15
C ILE A 227 -5.06 -11.30 -7.92
N GLU A 228 -5.41 -11.07 -6.65
CA GLU A 228 -6.59 -10.31 -6.25
C GLU A 228 -6.42 -8.81 -6.44
N SER A 229 -5.24 -8.36 -6.85
CA SER A 229 -4.97 -6.95 -7.09
C SER A 229 -5.56 -6.43 -8.41
N LYS A 230 -6.04 -7.33 -9.28
CA LYS A 230 -6.48 -6.99 -10.64
C LYS A 230 -7.88 -6.36 -10.64
N GLY A 231 -7.91 -5.04 -10.59
CA GLY A 231 -9.11 -4.23 -10.77
C GLY A 231 -9.35 -3.20 -9.67
N LEU A 232 -9.98 -2.08 -10.03
CA LEU A 232 -10.18 -0.94 -9.13
C LEU A 232 -11.03 -1.28 -7.89
N ASP A 233 -11.94 -2.26 -7.98
CA ASP A 233 -12.83 -2.63 -6.86
C ASP A 233 -12.13 -3.37 -5.72
N MET A 234 -10.95 -3.95 -5.96
CA MET A 234 -10.20 -4.74 -4.97
C MET A 234 -9.58 -3.90 -3.85
N VAL A 235 -9.48 -2.60 -4.09
CA VAL A 235 -9.04 -1.64 -3.09
C VAL A 235 -10.04 -1.51 -1.92
N LYS A 236 -11.32 -1.86 -2.12
CA LYS A 236 -12.39 -1.76 -1.11
C LYS A 236 -12.40 -2.93 -0.11
N ILE A 237 -11.57 -3.96 -0.32
CA ILE A 237 -11.51 -5.11 0.58
C ILE A 237 -10.67 -4.75 1.81
N PRO A 238 -11.19 -4.93 3.04
CA PRO A 238 -10.43 -4.69 4.26
C PRO A 238 -9.30 -5.71 4.46
N PHE A 239 -8.20 -5.27 5.06
CA PHE A 239 -7.18 -6.11 5.67
C PHE A 239 -7.58 -6.53 7.08
N LEU A 240 -7.63 -7.84 7.31
CA LEU A 240 -8.00 -8.41 8.59
C LEU A 240 -6.91 -9.42 8.99
N PRO A 241 -5.98 -9.08 9.91
CA PRO A 241 -4.93 -10.02 10.31
C PRO A 241 -5.54 -11.22 11.05
N THR A 242 -4.83 -12.35 11.03
CA THR A 242 -5.16 -13.53 11.84
C THR A 242 -4.00 -13.86 12.78
N LEU A 243 -4.29 -14.65 13.82
CA LEU A 243 -3.29 -15.09 14.80
C LEU A 243 -2.83 -16.52 14.57
N ILE A 244 -1.55 -16.72 14.87
CA ILE A 244 -0.90 -18.03 15.08
C ILE A 244 -0.39 -18.13 16.52
N ALA A 245 0.08 -19.32 16.92
CA ALA A 245 0.59 -19.54 18.28
C ALA A 245 1.73 -18.56 18.60
N GLY A 246 1.71 -18.00 19.81
CA GLY A 246 2.58 -16.88 20.19
C GLY A 246 1.90 -15.51 20.23
N GLY A 247 0.62 -15.41 19.85
CA GLY A 247 -0.05 -14.11 19.69
C GLY A 247 0.49 -13.32 18.49
N ILE A 248 1.08 -14.02 17.52
CA ILE A 248 1.71 -13.45 16.35
C ILE A 248 0.64 -13.21 15.29
N MET A 249 0.51 -11.97 14.85
CA MET A 249 -0.34 -11.58 13.74
C MET A 249 0.37 -11.82 12.41
N ILE A 250 -0.36 -12.43 11.48
CA ILE A 250 0.05 -12.56 10.08
C ILE A 250 -1.08 -12.03 9.19
N GLY A 251 -0.73 -11.61 7.98
CA GLY A 251 -1.72 -11.11 7.03
C GLY A 251 -2.65 -12.22 6.53
N ASP A 252 -3.92 -11.88 6.31
CA ASP A 252 -4.91 -12.77 5.69
C ASP A 252 -5.04 -12.47 4.18
N ALA A 253 -5.22 -13.52 3.39
CA ALA A 253 -5.67 -13.45 2.01
C ALA A 253 -7.19 -13.16 1.95
N ARG A 254 -7.55 -11.89 2.18
CA ARG A 254 -8.73 -11.14 1.65
C ARG A 254 -9.97 -11.98 1.25
N GLY A 255 -10.43 -12.86 2.13
CA GLY A 255 -11.70 -13.61 1.97
C GLY A 255 -11.61 -15.00 1.33
N LYS A 256 -10.41 -15.56 1.07
CA LYS A 256 -10.25 -16.94 0.54
C LYS A 256 -9.46 -17.86 1.46
N LEU A 257 -9.62 -17.71 2.77
CA LEU A 257 -8.95 -18.54 3.79
C LEU A 257 -9.18 -20.03 3.69
N GLY A 258 -10.26 -20.50 3.05
CA GLY A 258 -10.64 -21.91 3.10
C GLY A 258 -9.52 -22.88 2.68
N TRP A 259 -8.64 -22.47 1.78
CA TRP A 259 -7.53 -23.31 1.32
C TRP A 259 -6.22 -23.14 2.11
N LEU A 260 -6.02 -21.99 2.79
CA LEU A 260 -4.87 -21.75 3.68
C LEU A 260 -5.11 -22.25 5.12
N GLU A 261 -6.37 -22.42 5.50
CA GLU A 261 -6.76 -22.86 6.85
C GLU A 261 -6.04 -24.14 7.32
N PRO A 262 -5.79 -25.17 6.48
CA PRO A 262 -5.01 -26.33 6.90
C PRO A 262 -3.58 -26.00 7.35
N GLU A 263 -2.92 -25.01 6.72
CA GLU A 263 -1.57 -24.58 7.08
C GLU A 263 -1.59 -23.63 8.29
N LEU A 264 -2.57 -22.74 8.34
CA LEU A 264 -2.82 -21.87 9.49
C LEU A 264 -3.08 -22.67 10.77
N ALA A 265 -3.91 -23.71 10.69
CA ALA A 265 -4.21 -24.58 11.82
C ALA A 265 -2.96 -25.23 12.40
N LYS A 266 -1.96 -25.58 11.56
CA LYS A 266 -0.68 -26.12 12.02
C LYS A 266 0.14 -25.06 12.74
N LEU A 267 0.15 -23.81 12.26
CA LEU A 267 0.84 -22.71 12.94
C LEU A 267 0.12 -22.25 14.22
N ARG A 268 -1.18 -22.53 14.37
CA ARG A 268 -1.95 -22.28 15.60
C ARG A 268 -1.73 -23.32 16.71
N GLN A 269 -1.10 -24.47 16.40
CA GLN A 269 -0.77 -25.45 17.42
C GLN A 269 0.22 -24.87 18.44
N ASN A 270 0.05 -25.25 19.71
CA ASN A 270 0.97 -24.87 20.76
C ASN A 270 2.38 -25.38 20.43
N VAL A 271 3.34 -24.46 20.47
CA VAL A 271 4.76 -24.73 20.23
C VAL A 271 5.58 -24.25 21.41
N ASP A 272 6.81 -24.74 21.52
CA ASP A 272 7.71 -24.28 22.56
C ASP A 272 8.19 -22.84 22.32
N TYR A 273 8.70 -22.21 23.38
CA TYR A 273 9.09 -20.81 23.39
C TYR A 273 10.24 -20.48 22.41
N LYS A 274 11.09 -21.44 22.03
CA LYS A 274 12.13 -21.24 21.01
C LYS A 274 11.50 -21.06 19.63
N ILE A 275 10.51 -21.89 19.29
CA ILE A 275 9.77 -21.79 18.04
C ILE A 275 8.98 -20.47 18.01
N THR A 276 8.31 -20.11 19.10
CA THR A 276 7.61 -18.81 19.19
C THR A 276 8.56 -17.64 18.96
N LEU A 277 9.72 -17.59 19.62
CA LEU A 277 10.73 -16.55 19.39
C LEU A 277 11.15 -16.50 17.93
N ASN A 278 11.47 -17.66 17.33
CA ASN A 278 11.87 -17.75 15.93
C ASN A 278 10.79 -17.20 14.98
N ARG A 279 9.50 -17.49 15.26
CA ARG A 279 8.38 -16.95 14.48
C ARG A 279 8.21 -15.44 14.63
N VAL A 280 8.33 -14.88 15.84
CA VAL A 280 8.23 -13.41 16.05
C VAL A 280 9.31 -12.71 15.23
N VAL A 281 10.55 -13.20 15.32
CA VAL A 281 11.69 -12.68 14.54
C VAL A 281 11.47 -12.88 13.03
N GLY A 282 11.02 -14.07 12.62
CA GLY A 282 10.74 -14.39 11.23
C GLY A 282 9.67 -13.51 10.60
N VAL A 283 8.54 -13.30 11.29
CA VAL A 283 7.46 -12.41 10.83
C VAL A 283 7.93 -10.95 10.78
N ALA A 284 8.68 -10.48 11.78
CA ALA A 284 9.21 -9.12 11.77
C ALA A 284 10.17 -8.91 10.58
N PHE A 285 11.11 -9.83 10.38
CA PHE A 285 12.04 -9.82 9.26
C PHE A 285 11.32 -9.88 7.89
N HIS A 286 10.35 -10.79 7.76
CA HIS A 286 9.58 -10.96 6.53
C HIS A 286 8.86 -9.67 6.15
N ASN A 287 8.14 -9.04 7.08
CA ASN A 287 7.41 -7.80 6.79
C ASN A 287 8.34 -6.63 6.40
N ILE A 288 9.50 -6.47 7.06
CA ILE A 288 10.43 -5.38 6.71
C ILE A 288 11.15 -5.65 5.37
N SER A 289 11.44 -6.92 5.06
CA SER A 289 11.98 -7.33 3.75
C SER A 289 10.95 -7.14 2.62
N ASP A 290 9.68 -7.42 2.90
CA ASP A 290 8.59 -7.18 1.96
C ASP A 290 8.37 -5.67 1.75
N MET A 291 8.43 -4.85 2.80
CA MET A 291 8.41 -3.39 2.65
C MET A 291 9.53 -2.88 1.75
N HIS A 292 10.76 -3.35 1.94
CA HIS A 292 11.90 -3.01 1.08
C HIS A 292 11.62 -3.37 -0.40
N SER A 293 11.16 -4.59 -0.65
CA SER A 293 10.87 -5.08 -1.99
C SER A 293 9.70 -4.34 -2.65
N ALA A 294 8.67 -4.01 -1.87
CA ALA A 294 7.51 -3.26 -2.34
C ALA A 294 7.86 -1.82 -2.71
N ILE A 295 8.74 -1.17 -1.94
CA ILE A 295 9.22 0.19 -2.27
C ILE A 295 10.04 0.17 -3.57
N ASP A 296 10.91 -0.81 -3.78
CA ASP A 296 11.71 -0.94 -5.00
C ASP A 296 10.82 -1.06 -6.26
N ASN A 297 9.80 -1.91 -6.19
CA ASN A 297 8.79 -2.03 -7.25
C ASN A 297 7.99 -0.74 -7.47
N ALA A 298 7.62 -0.05 -6.38
CA ALA A 298 6.87 1.20 -6.45
C ALA A 298 7.70 2.35 -7.05
N ILE A 299 9.00 2.43 -6.77
CA ILE A 299 9.91 3.42 -7.38
C ILE A 299 9.87 3.26 -8.90
N THR A 300 9.88 2.02 -9.42
CA THR A 300 9.79 1.77 -10.87
C THR A 300 8.47 2.27 -11.45
N ALA A 301 7.33 1.95 -10.81
CA ALA A 301 6.01 2.39 -11.27
C ALA A 301 5.82 3.93 -11.18
N LEU A 302 6.29 4.56 -10.10
CA LEU A 302 6.16 5.99 -9.88
C LEU A 302 7.14 6.81 -10.73
N THR A 303 8.28 6.24 -11.13
CA THR A 303 9.19 6.83 -12.12
C THR A 303 8.50 7.05 -13.46
N TYR A 304 7.58 6.16 -13.84
CA TYR A 304 6.76 6.38 -15.02
C TYR A 304 5.88 7.63 -14.87
N MET A 305 5.19 7.80 -13.74
CA MET A 305 4.36 8.99 -13.50
C MET A 305 5.17 10.28 -13.55
N SER A 306 6.38 10.29 -12.97
CA SER A 306 7.29 11.44 -13.11
C SER A 306 7.66 11.71 -14.56
N THR A 307 8.02 10.67 -15.32
CA THR A 307 8.36 10.80 -16.75
C THR A 307 7.17 11.35 -17.55
N GLN A 308 5.96 10.90 -17.24
CA GLN A 308 4.75 11.39 -17.90
C GLN A 308 4.54 12.90 -17.72
N TRP A 309 4.85 13.44 -16.53
CA TRP A 309 4.80 14.88 -16.30
C TRP A 309 5.90 15.64 -17.05
N ASP A 310 7.11 15.06 -17.16
CA ASP A 310 8.20 15.62 -17.98
C ASP A 310 7.79 15.68 -19.47
N ASP A 311 7.17 14.61 -19.98
CA ASP A 311 6.68 14.55 -21.35
C ASP A 311 5.58 15.57 -21.62
N LEU A 312 4.65 15.75 -20.68
CA LEU A 312 3.58 16.75 -20.77
C LEU A 312 4.14 18.17 -20.77
N ASP A 313 5.17 18.49 -19.98
CA ASP A 313 5.79 19.83 -20.01
C ASP A 313 6.38 20.14 -21.39
N SER A 314 7.04 19.14 -22.00
CA SER A 314 7.57 19.24 -23.36
C SER A 314 6.47 19.38 -24.40
N GLN A 315 5.39 18.59 -24.30
CA GLN A 315 4.26 18.66 -25.24
C GLN A 315 3.55 20.01 -25.17
N TYR A 316 3.32 20.55 -23.97
CA TYR A 316 2.70 21.86 -23.77
C TYR A 316 3.60 22.99 -24.28
N THR A 317 4.92 22.85 -24.13
CA THR A 317 5.91 23.75 -24.77
C THR A 317 5.80 23.70 -26.29
N GLY A 318 5.66 22.50 -26.86
CA GLY A 318 5.40 22.32 -28.29
C GLY A 318 4.14 23.06 -28.73
N VAL A 319 3.01 22.85 -28.04
CA VAL A 319 1.74 23.52 -28.32
C VAL A 319 1.87 25.04 -28.30
N LEU A 320 2.57 25.62 -27.32
CA LEU A 320 2.85 27.06 -27.29
C LEU A 320 3.61 27.53 -28.55
N GLY A 321 4.64 26.79 -28.97
CA GLY A 321 5.36 27.09 -30.22
C GLY A 321 4.50 26.96 -31.48
N HIS A 322 3.53 26.04 -31.50
CA HIS A 322 2.55 25.93 -32.58
C HIS A 322 1.56 27.09 -32.59
N ILE A 323 1.15 27.59 -31.42
CA ILE A 323 0.34 28.81 -31.31
C ILE A 323 1.15 30.02 -31.84
N ASP A 324 2.41 30.18 -31.43
CA ASP A 324 3.28 31.27 -31.92
C ASP A 324 3.43 31.28 -33.45
N LYS A 325 3.56 30.10 -34.07
CA LYS A 325 3.59 29.97 -35.54
C LYS A 325 2.25 30.29 -36.17
N ALA A 326 1.15 29.85 -35.56
CA ALA A 326 -0.19 30.14 -36.05
C ALA A 326 -0.52 31.63 -35.99
N ASP A 327 -0.08 32.36 -34.96
CA ASP A 327 -0.27 33.82 -34.80
C ASP A 327 0.21 34.64 -36.01
N GLN A 328 1.21 34.13 -36.74
CA GLN A 328 1.75 34.80 -37.94
C GLN A 328 0.81 34.73 -39.15
N LYS A 329 -0.26 33.92 -39.07
CA LYS A 329 -1.22 33.71 -40.16
C LYS A 329 -2.42 34.66 -40.02
N ALA A 330 -2.91 35.18 -41.14
CA ALA A 330 -4.10 36.03 -41.18
C ALA A 330 -5.44 35.26 -41.11
N ASP A 331 -5.43 33.93 -41.18
CA ASP A 331 -6.63 33.09 -41.16
C ASP A 331 -7.30 33.09 -39.76
N GLN A 332 -8.60 33.38 -39.71
CA GLN A 332 -9.39 33.33 -38.47
C GLN A 332 -9.51 31.91 -37.91
N ASN A 333 -9.32 30.88 -38.73
CA ASN A 333 -9.38 29.47 -38.31
C ASN A 333 -8.02 28.89 -37.90
N ARG A 334 -6.98 29.74 -37.78
CA ARG A 334 -5.59 29.33 -37.59
C ARG A 334 -5.30 28.43 -36.38
N TYR A 335 -6.18 28.39 -35.36
CA TYR A 335 -6.03 27.50 -34.20
C TYR A 335 -6.98 26.30 -34.17
N LYS A 336 -7.84 26.10 -35.17
CA LYS A 336 -8.82 25.00 -35.17
C LYS A 336 -8.17 23.61 -35.09
N PHE A 337 -6.89 23.50 -35.46
CA PHE A 337 -6.09 22.28 -35.29
C PHE A 337 -5.97 21.81 -33.83
N LEU A 338 -6.17 22.68 -32.83
CA LEU A 338 -6.08 22.33 -31.41
C LEU A 338 -7.37 21.72 -30.83
N ILE A 339 -8.52 21.90 -31.49
CA ILE A 339 -9.82 21.42 -30.95
C ILE A 339 -9.81 19.91 -30.70
N PRO A 340 -9.36 19.06 -31.64
CA PRO A 340 -9.33 17.61 -31.40
C PRO A 340 -8.46 17.24 -30.18
N ASN A 341 -7.31 17.90 -30.01
CA ASN A 341 -6.40 17.63 -28.88
C ASN A 341 -7.01 18.08 -27.54
N LEU A 342 -7.67 19.24 -27.49
CA LEU A 342 -8.36 19.70 -26.28
C LEU A 342 -9.51 18.77 -25.89
N ASN A 343 -10.29 18.29 -26.85
CA ASN A 343 -11.39 17.36 -26.60
C ASN A 343 -10.88 16.02 -26.08
N ALA A 344 -9.87 15.45 -26.74
CA ALA A 344 -9.25 14.20 -26.30
C ALA A 344 -8.63 14.32 -24.89
N ALA A 345 -7.99 15.45 -24.59
CA ALA A 345 -7.42 15.70 -23.27
C ALA A 345 -8.48 15.86 -22.18
N LYS A 346 -9.58 16.56 -22.46
CA LYS A 346 -10.70 16.69 -21.53
C LYS A 346 -11.22 15.32 -21.08
N ASP A 347 -11.47 14.44 -22.04
CA ASP A 347 -12.02 13.12 -21.75
C ASP A 347 -10.99 12.24 -21.03
N SER A 348 -9.73 12.28 -21.44
CA SER A 348 -8.66 11.48 -20.84
C SER A 348 -8.36 11.88 -19.39
N TRP A 349 -8.22 13.19 -19.10
CA TRP A 349 -7.99 13.67 -17.73
C TRP A 349 -9.15 13.37 -16.80
N LYS A 350 -10.39 13.44 -17.32
CA LYS A 350 -11.58 13.07 -16.57
C LYS A 350 -11.61 11.57 -16.22
N THR A 351 -11.19 10.70 -17.14
CA THR A 351 -11.05 9.26 -16.87
C THR A 351 -10.01 9.02 -15.78
N LEU A 352 -8.82 9.62 -15.90
CA LEU A 352 -7.77 9.48 -14.90
C LEU A 352 -8.20 9.99 -13.52
N ARG A 353 -8.85 11.16 -13.44
CA ARG A 353 -9.42 11.67 -12.19
C ARG A 353 -10.42 10.68 -11.59
N THR A 354 -11.31 10.12 -12.41
CA THR A 354 -12.33 9.17 -11.95
C THR A 354 -11.67 7.91 -11.37
N ASP A 355 -10.62 7.40 -12.01
CA ASP A 355 -9.83 6.28 -11.51
C ASP A 355 -9.16 6.62 -10.18
N VAL A 356 -8.49 7.78 -10.04
CA VAL A 356 -7.86 8.20 -8.78
C VAL A 356 -8.89 8.34 -7.65
N VAL A 357 -10.01 9.00 -7.90
CA VAL A 357 -11.08 9.18 -6.89
C VAL A 357 -11.62 7.83 -6.43
N THR A 358 -11.91 6.93 -7.39
CA THR A 358 -12.41 5.58 -7.09
C THR A 358 -11.44 4.82 -6.20
N LEU A 359 -10.13 4.91 -6.49
CA LEU A 359 -9.11 4.23 -5.73
C LEU A 359 -8.96 4.83 -4.32
N GLN A 360 -8.87 6.15 -4.19
CA GLN A 360 -8.75 6.83 -2.90
C GLN A 360 -9.98 6.60 -2.00
N GLU A 361 -11.19 6.65 -2.56
CA GLU A 361 -12.42 6.36 -1.81
C GLU A 361 -12.48 4.90 -1.38
N GLY A 362 -12.08 3.98 -2.25
CA GLY A 362 -12.10 2.57 -1.90
C GLY A 362 -11.11 2.21 -0.79
N ILE A 363 -9.94 2.88 -0.72
CA ILE A 363 -9.02 2.77 0.44
C ILE A 363 -9.71 3.24 1.72
N LYS A 364 -10.33 4.42 1.70
CA LYS A 364 -11.05 4.97 2.87
C LYS A 364 -12.17 4.04 3.32
N ILE A 365 -12.88 3.40 2.38
CA ILE A 365 -13.91 2.41 2.67
C ILE A 365 -13.30 1.16 3.34
N ALA A 366 -12.18 0.65 2.83
CA ALA A 366 -11.49 -0.51 3.40
C ALA A 366 -11.02 -0.20 4.84
N GLU A 367 -10.26 0.88 5.02
CA GLU A 367 -9.75 1.32 6.33
C GLU A 367 -10.90 1.55 7.33
N LYS A 368 -12.01 2.17 6.89
CA LYS A 368 -13.18 2.35 7.74
C LYS A 368 -13.83 1.03 8.14
N LYS A 369 -13.99 0.08 7.22
CA LYS A 369 -14.53 -1.25 7.53
C LYS A 369 -13.66 -2.02 8.52
N GLU A 370 -12.34 -1.93 8.36
CA GLU A 370 -11.37 -2.52 9.30
C GLU A 370 -11.57 -1.93 10.71
N GLN A 371 -11.57 -0.59 10.80
CA GLN A 371 -11.72 0.11 12.07
C GLN A 371 -13.07 -0.15 12.72
N ASP A 372 -14.16 -0.12 11.95
CA ASP A 372 -15.52 -0.38 12.44
C ASP A 372 -15.64 -1.82 12.96
N PHE A 373 -15.07 -2.79 12.25
CA PHE A 373 -15.07 -4.19 12.67
C PHE A 373 -14.30 -4.40 13.97
N ILE A 374 -13.07 -3.88 14.07
CA ILE A 374 -12.27 -3.97 15.29
C ILE A 374 -12.95 -3.23 16.46
N ASN A 375 -13.53 -2.05 16.22
CA ASN A 375 -14.24 -1.30 17.25
C ASN A 375 -15.48 -2.02 17.79
N GLN A 376 -16.21 -2.76 16.93
CA GLN A 376 -17.35 -3.57 17.38
C GLN A 376 -16.92 -4.70 18.32
N LEU A 377 -15.76 -5.31 18.08
CA LEU A 377 -15.23 -6.38 18.91
C LEU A 377 -14.47 -5.87 20.15
N ARG A 378 -14.06 -4.60 20.17
CA ARG A 378 -13.32 -4.01 21.28
C ARG A 378 -14.17 -3.98 22.56
N PRO A 379 -13.65 -4.48 23.69
CA PRO A 379 -14.33 -4.32 24.97
C PRO A 379 -14.56 -2.85 25.34
N SER A 380 -15.72 -2.57 25.93
CA SER A 380 -16.05 -1.26 26.51
C SER A 380 -15.35 -1.02 27.84
N ASN A 381 -15.05 -2.09 28.57
CA ASN A 381 -14.28 -2.07 29.82
C ASN A 381 -13.31 -3.24 29.86
N VAL A 382 -12.14 -3.00 30.47
CA VAL A 382 -11.11 -3.99 30.74
C VAL A 382 -10.55 -3.73 32.13
N PHE A 383 -10.48 -4.76 32.97
CA PHE A 383 -10.03 -4.66 34.35
C PHE A 383 -9.10 -5.81 34.72
N TYR A 384 -8.09 -5.51 35.53
CA TYR A 384 -7.25 -6.51 36.18
C TYR A 384 -7.26 -6.28 37.69
N PHE A 385 -7.70 -7.25 38.49
CA PHE A 385 -7.83 -7.07 39.94
C PHE A 385 -7.69 -8.37 40.71
N TYR A 386 -7.48 -8.26 42.02
CA TYR A 386 -7.47 -9.42 42.92
C TYR A 386 -8.89 -9.75 43.40
N LYS A 387 -9.42 -10.91 42.98
CA LYS A 387 -10.76 -11.36 43.32
C LYS A 387 -10.74 -12.22 44.57
N LYS A 388 -11.07 -11.60 45.71
CA LYS A 388 -11.02 -12.23 47.05
C LYS A 388 -11.75 -13.58 47.12
N ILE A 389 -12.93 -13.69 46.51
CA ILE A 389 -13.75 -14.92 46.56
C ILE A 389 -13.09 -16.11 45.86
N HIS A 390 -12.22 -15.86 44.88
CA HIS A 390 -11.45 -16.89 44.20
C HIS A 390 -10.01 -16.95 44.70
N ASN A 391 -9.58 -16.03 45.57
CA ASN A 391 -8.20 -15.92 46.03
C ASN A 391 -7.19 -15.90 44.86
N ALA A 392 -7.52 -15.15 43.81
CA ALA A 392 -6.82 -15.15 42.53
C ALA A 392 -6.83 -13.77 41.87
N TYR A 393 -5.86 -13.50 41.01
CA TYR A 393 -5.95 -12.37 40.08
C TYR A 393 -6.84 -12.74 38.89
N THR A 394 -7.65 -11.77 38.48
CA THR A 394 -8.70 -11.92 37.48
C THR A 394 -8.54 -10.83 36.42
N PHE A 395 -8.63 -11.22 35.15
CA PHE A 395 -8.79 -10.31 34.02
C PHE A 395 -10.26 -10.34 33.61
N GLU A 396 -10.95 -9.21 33.66
CA GLU A 396 -12.37 -9.09 33.31
C GLU A 396 -12.55 -8.09 32.16
N ILE A 397 -13.45 -8.41 31.25
CA ILE A 397 -13.89 -7.54 30.16
C ILE A 397 -15.40 -7.36 30.17
N LYS A 398 -15.85 -6.25 29.59
CA LYS A 398 -17.25 -6.06 29.18
C LYS A 398 -17.31 -5.74 27.70
N THR A 399 -18.02 -6.54 26.90
CA THR A 399 -18.20 -6.27 25.47
C THR A 399 -19.02 -4.99 25.23
N GLY A 400 -18.84 -4.35 24.07
CA GLY A 400 -19.58 -3.15 23.69
C GLY A 400 -21.07 -3.38 23.46
N THR A 401 -21.84 -2.28 23.34
CA THR A 401 -23.29 -2.33 23.11
C THR A 401 -23.69 -2.90 21.75
N ASN A 402 -22.77 -2.88 20.78
CA ASN A 402 -22.96 -3.37 19.42
C ASN A 402 -22.07 -4.58 19.11
N ALA A 403 -21.50 -5.22 20.13
CA ALA A 403 -20.59 -6.34 19.92
C ALA A 403 -21.36 -7.52 19.28
N PRO A 404 -20.86 -8.11 18.18
CA PRO A 404 -21.43 -9.34 17.65
C PRO A 404 -21.21 -10.49 18.64
N ASN A 405 -21.95 -11.58 18.47
CA ASN A 405 -21.66 -12.82 19.18
C ASN A 405 -20.28 -13.33 18.73
N ALA A 406 -19.34 -13.35 19.66
CA ALA A 406 -17.98 -13.86 19.46
C ALA A 406 -17.54 -14.62 20.71
N SER A 407 -16.60 -15.57 20.56
CA SER A 407 -15.84 -16.05 21.72
C SER A 407 -14.66 -15.14 21.99
N TYR A 408 -14.27 -15.05 23.25
CA TYR A 408 -13.15 -14.23 23.67
C TYR A 408 -12.13 -15.08 24.43
N LYS A 409 -10.87 -14.69 24.34
CA LYS A 409 -9.78 -15.22 25.16
C LYS A 409 -8.84 -14.09 25.51
N VAL A 410 -8.07 -14.27 26.59
CA VAL A 410 -7.01 -13.35 26.95
C VAL A 410 -5.66 -14.03 26.84
N MET A 411 -4.71 -13.35 26.20
CA MET A 411 -3.34 -13.83 26.04
C MET A 411 -2.40 -12.96 26.88
N ASN A 412 -1.62 -13.57 27.76
CA ASN A 412 -0.46 -12.92 28.35
C ASN A 412 0.66 -12.98 27.32
N LEU A 413 0.97 -11.86 26.68
CA LEU A 413 1.97 -11.76 25.62
C LEU A 413 3.39 -11.86 26.16
N THR A 414 3.61 -11.46 27.41
CA THR A 414 4.92 -11.57 28.08
C THR A 414 5.28 -13.02 28.38
N LYS A 415 4.30 -13.81 28.85
CA LYS A 415 4.49 -15.21 29.26
C LYS A 415 4.03 -16.24 28.24
N ASN A 416 3.47 -15.78 27.12
CA ASN A 416 2.91 -16.61 26.07
C ASN A 416 1.87 -17.64 26.59
N THR A 417 0.97 -17.21 27.48
CA THR A 417 -0.11 -18.07 28.00
C THR A 417 -1.46 -17.60 27.50
N VAL A 418 -2.35 -18.53 27.17
CA VAL A 418 -3.71 -18.26 26.69
C VAL A 418 -4.72 -18.74 27.72
N HIS A 419 -5.73 -17.91 27.99
CA HIS A 419 -6.82 -18.22 28.90
C HIS A 419 -8.13 -17.97 28.17
N ASP A 420 -8.85 -19.06 27.88
CA ASP A 420 -10.15 -18.99 27.21
C ASP A 420 -11.20 -18.35 28.12
N MET A 421 -12.01 -17.48 27.54
CA MET A 421 -13.27 -17.06 28.12
C MET A 421 -14.41 -17.74 27.34
N TRP A 422 -15.67 -17.37 27.61
CA TRP A 422 -16.82 -17.94 26.92
C TRP A 422 -17.18 -17.15 25.66
N SER A 423 -18.40 -17.33 25.15
CA SER A 423 -18.96 -16.53 24.06
C SER A 423 -19.94 -15.48 24.60
N GLY A 424 -19.88 -14.28 24.05
CA GLY A 424 -20.71 -13.15 24.47
C GLY A 424 -21.12 -12.27 23.29
N GLY A 425 -22.31 -11.69 23.39
CA GLY A 425 -22.82 -10.67 22.49
C GLY A 425 -22.76 -9.29 23.14
N PRO A 426 -23.71 -8.38 22.85
CA PRO A 426 -23.74 -7.05 23.45
C PRO A 426 -23.72 -7.03 24.98
N ASN A 427 -22.94 -6.12 25.58
CA ASN A 427 -22.91 -5.83 27.03
C ASN A 427 -22.65 -7.05 27.94
N THR A 428 -21.89 -8.03 27.47
CA THR A 428 -21.59 -9.26 28.21
C THR A 428 -20.32 -9.09 29.03
N ASN A 429 -20.37 -9.40 30.32
CA ASN A 429 -19.18 -9.48 31.19
C ASN A 429 -18.52 -10.85 31.04
N MET A 430 -17.19 -10.90 30.96
CA MET A 430 -16.41 -12.11 30.76
C MET A 430 -15.10 -12.02 31.55
N TRP A 431 -14.62 -13.13 32.11
CA TRP A 431 -13.38 -13.08 32.90
C TRP A 431 -12.55 -14.37 32.81
N ALA A 432 -11.26 -14.24 33.06
CA ALA A 432 -10.32 -15.33 33.30
C ALA A 432 -9.72 -15.16 34.70
N ASP A 433 -9.84 -16.19 35.53
CA ASP A 433 -9.30 -16.23 36.89
C ASP A 433 -7.93 -16.94 36.94
N TRP A 434 -7.27 -16.90 38.10
CA TRP A 434 -6.01 -17.62 38.39
C TRP A 434 -4.82 -17.17 37.55
N LEU A 435 -4.81 -15.90 37.18
CA LEU A 435 -3.71 -15.30 36.43
C LEU A 435 -2.54 -14.97 37.37
N SER A 436 -1.32 -15.03 36.84
CA SER A 436 -0.14 -14.54 37.57
C SER A 436 -0.11 -13.01 37.54
N PHE A 437 0.28 -12.39 38.64
CA PHE A 437 0.47 -10.94 38.71
C PHE A 437 1.92 -10.54 38.49
N ASN A 438 2.15 -9.70 37.49
CA ASN A 438 3.34 -8.90 37.32
C ASN A 438 2.91 -7.60 36.62
N PRO A 439 3.07 -6.41 37.22
CA PRO A 439 2.58 -5.16 36.65
C PRO A 439 3.14 -4.86 35.25
N LYS A 440 4.29 -5.45 34.89
CA LYS A 440 4.91 -5.30 33.58
C LYS A 440 4.42 -6.28 32.52
N ASP A 441 3.61 -7.28 32.88
CA ASP A 441 3.05 -8.21 31.90
C ASP A 441 2.07 -7.47 30.98
N GLU A 442 2.20 -7.70 29.67
CA GLU A 442 1.29 -7.21 28.65
C GLU A 442 0.24 -8.28 28.32
N PHE A 443 -1.03 -7.90 28.34
CA PHE A 443 -2.15 -8.77 27.99
C PHE A 443 -2.87 -8.25 26.75
N ALA A 444 -3.33 -9.18 25.92
CA ALA A 444 -4.20 -8.92 24.78
C ALA A 444 -5.55 -9.63 24.95
N VAL A 445 -6.63 -8.95 24.58
CA VAL A 445 -7.94 -9.57 24.40
C VAL A 445 -8.05 -9.95 22.93
N VAL A 446 -8.42 -11.20 22.70
CA VAL A 446 -8.59 -11.77 21.37
C VAL A 446 -10.04 -12.20 21.20
N ALA A 447 -10.72 -11.62 20.21
CA ALA A 447 -12.05 -12.05 19.79
C ALA A 447 -11.92 -13.11 18.69
N VAL A 448 -12.74 -14.15 18.74
CA VAL A 448 -12.81 -15.19 17.72
C VAL A 448 -14.17 -15.14 17.04
N VAL A 449 -14.16 -14.85 15.75
CA VAL A 449 -15.35 -14.76 14.88
C VAL A 449 -15.14 -15.67 13.69
N ASP A 450 -16.05 -16.63 13.50
CA ASP A 450 -15.99 -17.63 12.42
C ASP A 450 -14.65 -18.38 12.36
N GLY A 451 -14.11 -18.73 13.53
CA GLY A 451 -12.82 -19.42 13.66
C GLY A 451 -11.58 -18.56 13.41
N LYS A 452 -11.75 -17.25 13.16
CA LYS A 452 -10.66 -16.30 12.97
C LYS A 452 -10.46 -15.46 14.22
N GLU A 453 -9.20 -15.28 14.59
CA GLU A 453 -8.81 -14.56 15.80
C GLU A 453 -8.36 -13.14 15.49
N TYR A 454 -8.83 -12.18 16.30
CA TYR A 454 -8.57 -10.75 16.17
C TYR A 454 -8.11 -10.18 17.51
N VAL A 455 -6.96 -9.50 17.53
CA VAL A 455 -6.54 -8.71 18.71
C VAL A 455 -7.36 -7.43 18.75
N VAL A 456 -8.17 -7.26 19.81
CA VAL A 456 -9.14 -6.17 19.93
C VAL A 456 -8.84 -5.22 21.08
N TYR A 457 -7.93 -5.61 21.96
CA TYR A 457 -7.40 -4.79 23.04
C TYR A 457 -5.99 -5.29 23.41
N LYS A 458 -5.07 -4.39 23.76
CA LYS A 458 -3.74 -4.74 24.27
C LYS A 458 -3.29 -3.68 25.26
N ASP A 459 -2.84 -4.11 26.44
CA ASP A 459 -2.30 -3.19 27.45
C ASP A 459 -1.47 -3.91 28.52
N LYS A 460 -0.68 -3.15 29.29
CA LYS A 460 0.05 -3.67 30.46
C LYS A 460 -0.84 -3.70 31.69
N ILE A 461 -0.61 -4.67 32.58
CA ILE A 461 -1.34 -4.77 33.85
C ILE A 461 -1.35 -3.43 34.60
N GLU A 462 -0.21 -2.74 34.69
CA GLU A 462 -0.11 -1.45 35.40
C GLU A 462 -1.09 -0.37 34.92
N ASN A 463 -1.57 -0.46 33.67
CA ASN A 463 -2.51 0.51 33.08
C ASN A 463 -3.99 0.12 33.27
N ILE A 464 -4.28 -1.15 33.59
CA ILE A 464 -5.64 -1.69 33.72
C ILE A 464 -5.93 -2.22 35.12
N MET A 465 -5.00 -2.02 36.05
CA MET A 465 -5.12 -2.47 37.43
C MET A 465 -6.13 -1.60 38.19
N ASN A 466 -7.12 -2.26 38.81
CA ASN A 466 -8.14 -1.61 39.63
C ASN A 466 -8.15 -2.11 41.07
#